data_AF-A0A1V6DBB5-F1
#
_entry.id   AF-A0A1V6DBB5-F1
#
_cell.length_a   1.000
_cell.length_b   1.000
_cell.length_c   1.000
_cell.angle_alpha   90.00
_cell.angle_beta   90.00
_cell.angle_gamma   90.00
#
_symmetry.space_group_name_H-M   'P 1'
#
loop_
_entity.id
_entity.type
_entity.pdbx_description
1 polymer ?
#
loop_
_entity_poly.entity_id
_entity_poly.type
_entity_poly.pdbx_seq_one_letter_code
_entity_poly.pdbx_strand_id
1 'polypeptide(L)'
;MSGTNTQARELRFIFVQMLFALAIAEIARKAYPLLAIWLLNGAGFTVVLPGLSHLFLALIVVGSSWVGWANSRASAKQRWSVDRTLSGPFVVLLADVILVVLYFLLISQAENPDSAGNMARPNALDEALVLTIIFCGYVVWDALTKLGRLPCHRFLTRTWITWVCTLLCLVTYTYIACARSIAGVVVADVVLLGIVITFRAFKDEQSGICVPRVGLACLMVTVVVVIFFAVFYSM
;
A
#
# COMPACT_ATOMS: atom_id res chain seq x y z
N MET A 1 14.44 22.71 30.55
CA MET A 1 15.07 22.07 29.37
C MET A 1 14.16 21.03 28.66
N SER A 2 12.83 21.11 28.72
CA SER A 2 11.94 20.11 28.04
C SER A 2 11.52 20.49 26.61
N GLY A 3 11.87 21.67 26.10
CA GLY A 3 11.41 22.16 24.80
C GLY A 3 12.06 21.52 23.56
N THR A 4 13.34 21.11 23.65
CA THR A 4 14.12 20.64 22.51
C THR A 4 13.70 19.24 22.02
N ASN A 5 13.36 18.33 22.94
CA ASN A 5 12.98 16.95 22.60
C ASN A 5 11.61 16.85 21.91
N THR A 6 10.70 17.80 22.17
CA THR A 6 9.37 17.84 21.55
C THR A 6 9.47 18.27 20.09
N GLN A 7 10.28 19.30 19.80
CA GLN A 7 10.55 19.76 18.43
C GLN A 7 11.18 18.69 17.55
N ALA A 8 12.25 18.02 18.01
CA ALA A 8 12.91 16.97 17.23
C ALA A 8 11.98 15.77 16.92
N ARG A 9 11.10 15.44 17.87
CA ARG A 9 10.07 14.40 17.68
C ARG A 9 9.01 14.83 16.66
N GLU A 10 8.65 16.10 16.60
CA GLU A 10 7.69 16.61 15.62
C GLU A 10 8.28 16.65 14.21
N LEU A 11 9.57 17.00 14.07
CA LEU A 11 10.22 17.14 12.78
C LEU A 11 10.21 15.84 11.96
N ARG A 12 10.52 14.68 12.57
CA ARG A 12 10.48 13.39 11.85
C ARG A 12 9.09 13.07 11.30
N PHE A 13 8.04 13.42 12.04
CA PHE A 13 6.68 13.10 11.64
C PHE A 13 6.22 14.06 10.55
N ILE A 14 6.59 15.34 10.64
CA ILE A 14 6.33 16.31 9.58
C ILE A 14 7.03 15.86 8.28
N PHE A 15 8.28 15.42 8.36
CA PHE A 15 9.02 14.94 7.19
C PHE A 15 8.29 13.78 6.47
N VAL A 16 7.87 12.74 7.19
CA VAL A 16 7.14 11.61 6.59
C VAL A 16 5.77 12.06 6.06
N GLN A 17 5.06 12.98 6.75
CA GLN A 17 3.80 13.55 6.25
C GLN A 17 3.98 14.27 4.91
N MET A 18 5.06 15.02 4.75
CA MET A 18 5.38 15.69 3.48
C MET A 18 5.65 14.67 2.36
N LEU A 19 6.29 13.54 2.65
CA LEU A 19 6.50 12.47 1.67
C LEU A 19 5.19 11.81 1.22
N PHE A 20 4.25 11.58 2.14
CA PHE A 20 2.90 11.11 1.78
C PHE A 20 2.16 12.11 0.90
N ALA A 21 2.23 13.40 1.22
CA ALA A 21 1.63 14.44 0.40
C ALA A 21 2.23 14.48 -1.01
N LEU A 22 3.56 14.33 -1.13
CA LEU A 22 4.24 14.23 -2.41
C LEU A 22 3.79 13.00 -3.21
N ALA A 23 3.55 11.86 -2.56
CA ALA A 23 3.03 10.66 -3.22
C ALA A 23 1.62 10.89 -3.80
N ILE A 24 0.74 11.57 -3.06
CA ILE A 24 -0.59 11.95 -3.56
C ILE A 24 -0.48 12.93 -4.74
N ALA A 25 0.44 13.89 -4.68
CA ALA A 25 0.68 14.82 -5.79
C ALA A 25 1.16 14.08 -7.05
N GLU A 26 2.01 13.06 -6.90
CA GLU A 26 2.47 12.22 -8.00
C GLU A 26 1.33 11.42 -8.64
N ILE A 27 0.37 10.92 -7.85
CA ILE A 27 -0.86 10.29 -8.38
C ILE A 27 -1.64 11.29 -9.25
N ALA A 28 -1.84 12.52 -8.76
CA ALA A 28 -2.55 13.55 -9.52
C ALA A 28 -1.83 13.89 -10.83
N ARG A 29 -0.49 13.98 -10.79
CA ARG A 29 0.36 14.22 -11.96
C ARG A 29 0.22 13.12 -13.02
N LYS A 30 0.13 11.86 -12.59
CA LYS A 30 -0.07 10.69 -13.47
C LYS A 30 -1.50 10.55 -13.99
N ALA A 31 -2.49 10.92 -13.19
CA ALA A 31 -3.90 10.86 -13.59
C ALA A 31 -4.27 11.90 -14.66
N TYR A 32 -3.66 13.09 -14.61
CA TYR A 32 -3.95 14.19 -15.53
C TYR A 32 -3.87 13.81 -17.03
N PRO A 33 -2.77 13.24 -17.57
CA PRO A 33 -2.71 12.87 -18.99
C PRO A 33 -3.75 11.83 -19.40
N LEU A 34 -4.09 10.87 -18.52
CA LEU A 34 -5.14 9.88 -18.78
C LEU A 34 -6.52 10.55 -18.91
N LEU A 35 -6.83 11.45 -17.98
CA LEU A 35 -8.08 12.23 -18.01
C LEU A 35 -8.14 13.14 -19.23
N ALA A 36 -7.02 13.75 -19.63
CA ALA A 36 -6.95 14.58 -20.84
C ALA A 36 -7.25 13.76 -22.11
N ILE A 37 -6.67 12.56 -22.24
CA ILE A 37 -6.95 11.66 -23.37
C ILE A 37 -8.43 11.27 -23.44
N TRP A 38 -9.03 10.96 -22.29
CA TRP A 38 -10.45 10.60 -22.22
C TRP A 38 -11.38 11.79 -22.50
N LEU A 39 -11.21 12.90 -21.78
CA LEU A 39 -12.17 14.01 -21.79
C LEU A 39 -11.95 14.98 -22.94
N LEU A 40 -10.71 15.22 -23.35
CA LEU A 40 -10.36 16.24 -24.35
C LEU A 40 -10.13 15.64 -25.74
N ASN A 41 -9.51 14.46 -25.82
CA ASN A 41 -9.22 13.82 -27.11
C ASN A 41 -10.32 12.85 -27.57
N GLY A 42 -11.38 12.67 -26.76
CA GLY A 42 -12.53 11.83 -27.09
C GLY A 42 -12.23 10.33 -27.16
N ALA A 43 -11.13 9.88 -26.54
CA ALA A 43 -10.82 8.46 -26.46
C ALA A 43 -11.87 7.72 -25.63
N GLY A 44 -12.13 6.45 -25.96
CA GLY A 44 -13.04 5.62 -25.18
C GLY A 44 -12.53 5.40 -23.76
N PHE A 45 -13.44 5.45 -22.76
CA PHE A 45 -13.09 5.25 -21.34
C PHE A 45 -12.34 3.93 -21.08
N THR A 46 -12.65 2.88 -21.85
CA THR A 46 -11.99 1.57 -21.76
C THR A 46 -10.49 1.61 -22.03
N VAL A 47 -10.02 2.60 -22.78
CA VAL A 47 -8.59 2.78 -23.11
C VAL A 47 -7.80 3.30 -21.92
N VAL A 48 -8.41 4.18 -21.11
CA VAL A 48 -7.77 4.78 -19.92
C VAL A 48 -8.07 4.03 -18.62
N LEU A 49 -9.01 3.09 -18.67
CA LEU A 49 -9.51 2.38 -17.51
C LEU A 49 -8.42 1.64 -16.71
N PRO A 50 -7.48 0.88 -17.32
CA PRO A 50 -6.41 0.22 -16.56
C PRO A 50 -5.54 1.21 -15.76
N GLY A 51 -5.06 2.27 -16.41
CA GLY A 51 -4.23 3.26 -15.73
C GLY A 51 -4.99 3.99 -14.61
N LEU A 52 -6.28 4.26 -14.78
CA LEU A 52 -7.11 4.85 -13.73
C LEU A 52 -7.41 3.87 -12.60
N SER A 53 -7.63 2.58 -12.87
CA SER A 53 -7.84 1.57 -11.82
C SER A 53 -6.58 1.36 -10.98
N HIS A 54 -5.41 1.32 -11.61
CA HIS A 54 -4.13 1.26 -10.90
C HIS A 54 -3.97 2.50 -10.02
N LEU A 55 -4.08 3.72 -10.58
CA LEU A 55 -3.89 4.94 -9.80
C LEU A 55 -4.88 5.04 -8.64
N PHE A 56 -6.09 4.50 -8.79
CA PHE A 56 -7.06 4.37 -7.71
C PHE A 56 -6.60 3.38 -6.64
N LEU A 57 -6.10 2.19 -7.01
CA LEU A 57 -5.46 1.24 -6.09
C LEU A 57 -4.32 1.91 -5.31
N ALA A 58 -3.41 2.60 -6.01
CA ALA A 58 -2.28 3.31 -5.40
C ALA A 58 -2.76 4.41 -4.43
N LEU A 59 -3.81 5.16 -4.78
CA LEU A 59 -4.40 6.17 -3.91
C LEU A 59 -4.93 5.56 -2.61
N ILE A 60 -5.64 4.43 -2.68
CA ILE A 60 -6.14 3.75 -1.49
C ILE A 60 -4.99 3.18 -0.66
N VAL A 61 -3.96 2.60 -1.28
CA VAL A 61 -2.75 2.13 -0.59
C VAL A 61 -2.09 3.29 0.15
N VAL A 62 -1.80 4.40 -0.52
CA VAL A 62 -1.13 5.57 0.07
C VAL A 62 -1.99 6.20 1.17
N GLY A 63 -3.27 6.46 0.89
CA GLY A 63 -4.19 7.12 1.82
C GLY A 63 -4.41 6.30 3.08
N SER A 64 -4.70 5.00 2.94
CA SER A 64 -4.88 4.11 4.10
C SER A 64 -3.57 3.91 4.89
N SER A 65 -2.42 3.89 4.21
CA SER A 65 -1.10 3.83 4.85
C SER A 65 -0.82 5.09 5.67
N TRP A 66 -1.13 6.26 5.12
CA TRP A 66 -0.98 7.53 5.83
C TRP A 66 -1.85 7.57 7.09
N VAL A 67 -3.13 7.18 6.99
CA VAL A 67 -4.03 7.13 8.16
C VAL A 67 -3.50 6.16 9.21
N GLY A 68 -3.15 4.93 8.83
CA GLY A 68 -2.61 3.93 9.76
C GLY A 68 -1.30 4.40 10.43
N TRP A 69 -0.41 5.01 9.66
CA TRP A 69 0.83 5.60 10.17
C TRP A 69 0.55 6.79 11.11
N ALA A 70 -0.37 7.70 10.77
CA ALA A 70 -0.75 8.84 11.59
C ALA A 70 -1.39 8.41 12.92
N ASN A 71 -2.20 7.35 12.90
CA ASN A 71 -2.76 6.75 14.12
C ASN A 71 -1.65 6.11 14.98
N SER A 72 -0.65 5.49 14.36
CA SER A 72 0.51 4.96 15.06
C SER A 72 1.34 6.06 15.74
N ARG A 73 1.41 7.26 15.15
CA ARG A 73 2.06 8.45 15.73
C ARG A 73 1.40 8.85 17.06
N ALA A 74 0.08 8.76 17.18
CA ALA A 74 -0.63 9.07 18.43
C ALA A 74 -0.18 8.13 19.57
N SER A 75 0.06 6.85 19.26
CA SER A 75 0.62 5.87 20.22
C SER A 75 2.13 6.02 20.44
N ALA A 76 2.88 6.48 19.45
CA ALA A 76 4.35 6.63 19.51
C ALA A 76 4.81 7.95 20.16
N LYS A 77 3.90 8.92 20.35
CA LYS A 77 4.15 10.27 20.89
C LYS A 77 4.82 10.26 22.28
N GLN A 78 4.88 9.11 22.96
CA GLN A 78 5.39 9.00 24.34
C GLN A 78 6.74 8.28 24.48
N ARG A 79 7.27 7.60 23.44
CA ARG A 79 8.34 6.59 23.64
C ARG A 79 9.69 6.79 22.94
N TRP A 80 9.83 7.68 21.94
CA TRP A 80 11.00 7.67 21.04
C TRP A 80 11.47 9.09 20.69
N SER A 81 12.49 9.63 21.36
CA SER A 81 13.27 10.79 20.89
C SER A 81 14.45 10.31 20.04
N VAL A 82 14.78 11.04 18.97
CA VAL A 82 15.91 10.72 18.09
C VAL A 82 17.11 11.48 18.62
N ASP A 83 17.79 10.92 19.62
CA ASP A 83 18.90 11.61 20.29
C ASP A 83 20.27 11.27 19.66
N ARG A 84 20.31 10.26 18.77
CA ARG A 84 21.51 9.80 18.06
C ARG A 84 21.18 9.37 16.63
N THR A 85 22.11 9.58 15.70
CA THR A 85 22.01 9.26 14.26
C THR A 85 21.85 7.76 13.98
N LEU A 86 22.36 6.88 14.85
CA LEU A 86 22.16 5.42 14.76
C LEU A 86 21.33 4.89 15.94
N SER A 87 20.27 5.62 16.30
CA SER A 87 19.32 5.17 17.32
C SER A 87 18.22 4.31 16.69
N GLY A 88 17.64 3.39 17.46
CA GLY A 88 16.49 2.60 17.00
C GLY A 88 15.33 3.43 16.38
N PRO A 89 14.99 4.61 16.93
CA PRO A 89 14.05 5.54 16.30
C PRO A 89 14.44 6.04 14.90
N PHE A 90 15.73 6.19 14.61
CA PHE A 90 16.19 6.54 13.27
C PHE A 90 16.01 5.37 12.29
N VAL A 91 16.28 4.14 12.71
CA VAL A 91 16.05 2.93 11.88
C VAL A 91 14.57 2.79 11.51
N VAL A 92 13.67 3.04 12.47
CA VAL A 92 12.22 3.08 12.21
C VAL A 92 11.86 4.26 11.31
N LEU A 93 12.45 5.45 11.46
CA LEU A 93 12.24 6.52 10.48
C LEU A 93 12.67 6.11 9.06
N LEU A 94 13.81 5.42 8.92
CA LEU A 94 14.31 4.98 7.63
C LEU A 94 13.36 3.98 6.96
N ALA A 95 12.80 3.03 7.73
CA ALA A 95 11.85 2.08 7.18
C ALA A 95 10.49 2.74 6.82
N ASP A 96 10.07 3.82 7.48
CA ASP A 96 8.90 4.62 7.08
C ASP A 96 9.15 5.27 5.70
N VAL A 97 10.33 5.88 5.54
CA VAL A 97 10.74 6.51 4.27
C VAL A 97 10.82 5.47 3.15
N ILE A 98 11.43 4.30 3.40
CA ILE A 98 11.50 3.21 2.42
C ILE A 98 10.11 2.78 2.00
N LEU A 99 9.16 2.60 2.93
CA LEU A 99 7.78 2.25 2.59
C LEU A 99 7.13 3.32 1.70
N VAL A 100 7.35 4.61 1.98
CA VAL A 100 6.82 5.68 1.13
C VAL A 100 7.47 5.66 -0.26
N VAL A 101 8.78 5.41 -0.36
CA VAL A 101 9.47 5.23 -1.65
C VAL A 101 8.89 4.04 -2.43
N LEU A 102 8.54 2.94 -1.77
CA LEU A 102 7.86 1.82 -2.43
C LEU A 102 6.46 2.21 -2.94
N TYR A 103 5.76 3.14 -2.28
CA TYR A 103 4.52 3.70 -2.84
C TYR A 103 4.76 4.55 -4.07
N PHE A 104 5.83 5.34 -4.12
CA PHE A 104 6.23 6.03 -5.35
C PHE A 104 6.52 5.04 -6.47
N LEU A 105 7.18 3.92 -6.15
CA LEU A 105 7.42 2.87 -7.12
C LEU A 105 6.10 2.34 -7.68
N LEU A 106 5.11 2.04 -6.81
CA LEU A 106 3.78 1.61 -7.24
C LEU A 106 3.17 2.63 -8.21
N ILE A 107 3.07 3.91 -7.81
CA ILE A 107 2.52 4.99 -8.63
C ILE A 107 3.27 5.15 -9.97
N SER A 108 4.59 4.95 -9.97
CA SER A 108 5.42 5.14 -11.16
C SER A 108 5.15 4.11 -12.25
N GLN A 109 4.65 2.93 -11.89
CA GLN A 109 4.36 1.83 -12.82
C GLN A 109 3.00 1.98 -13.51
N ALA A 110 2.12 2.87 -13.04
CA ALA A 110 0.83 3.10 -13.69
C ALA A 110 1.01 3.45 -15.17
N GLU A 111 0.18 2.86 -16.05
CA GLU A 111 0.37 3.01 -17.49
C GLU A 111 0.33 4.49 -17.90
N ASN A 112 1.35 4.91 -18.65
CA ASN A 112 1.40 6.26 -19.21
C ASN A 112 1.28 6.17 -20.73
N PRO A 113 0.60 7.13 -21.36
CA PRO A 113 0.65 7.28 -22.79
C PRO A 113 2.09 7.58 -23.24
N ASP A 114 2.50 7.01 -24.37
CA ASP A 114 3.78 7.33 -25.00
C ASP A 114 3.79 8.78 -25.54
N SER A 115 4.95 9.26 -26.01
CA SER A 115 5.06 10.61 -26.59
C SER A 115 4.22 10.81 -27.85
N ALA A 116 3.72 9.73 -28.47
CA ALA A 116 2.82 9.76 -29.61
C ALA A 116 1.33 9.67 -29.19
N GLY A 117 1.03 9.57 -27.90
CA GLY A 117 -0.32 9.46 -27.35
C GLY A 117 -0.90 8.04 -27.39
N ASN A 118 -0.14 7.02 -27.78
CA ASN A 118 -0.57 5.63 -27.71
C ASN A 118 -0.47 5.13 -26.28
N MET A 119 -1.48 4.38 -25.84
CA MET A 119 -1.45 3.76 -24.52
C MET A 119 -0.46 2.60 -24.48
N ALA A 120 0.34 2.57 -23.42
CA ALA A 120 1.18 1.42 -23.12
C ALA A 120 0.31 0.16 -22.96
N ARG A 121 0.91 -1.00 -23.28
CA ARG A 121 0.23 -2.29 -23.12
C ARG A 121 -0.06 -2.51 -21.63
N PRO A 122 -1.32 -2.80 -21.25
CA PRO A 122 -1.68 -2.96 -19.85
C PRO A 122 -0.98 -4.18 -19.23
N ASN A 123 -0.43 -4.02 -18.02
CA ASN A 123 0.34 -5.07 -17.35
C ASN A 123 0.19 -5.03 -15.81
N ALA A 124 -0.63 -5.92 -15.27
CA ALA A 124 -0.84 -6.03 -13.83
C ALA A 124 0.31 -6.73 -13.06
N LEU A 125 1.28 -7.32 -13.76
CA LEU A 125 2.37 -8.08 -13.13
C LEU A 125 3.25 -7.17 -12.26
N ASP A 126 3.58 -5.98 -12.77
CA ASP A 126 4.47 -5.04 -12.10
C ASP A 126 3.81 -4.49 -10.82
N GLU A 127 2.50 -4.27 -10.87
CA GLU A 127 1.65 -3.80 -9.78
C GLU A 127 1.61 -4.83 -8.64
N ALA A 128 1.33 -6.09 -8.99
CA ALA A 128 1.28 -7.19 -8.04
C ALA A 128 2.65 -7.46 -7.40
N LEU A 129 3.74 -7.33 -8.16
CA LEU A 129 5.11 -7.47 -7.66
C LEU A 129 5.43 -6.36 -6.66
N VAL A 130 5.21 -5.10 -7.02
CA VAL A 130 5.50 -3.96 -6.14
C VAL A 130 4.65 -4.04 -4.87
N LEU A 131 3.37 -4.42 -4.97
CA LEU A 131 2.53 -4.57 -3.79
C LEU A 131 3.00 -5.72 -2.88
N THR A 132 3.48 -6.82 -3.47
CA THR A 132 4.12 -7.90 -2.70
C THR A 132 5.35 -7.39 -1.95
N ILE A 133 6.19 -6.59 -2.60
CA ILE A 133 7.36 -5.94 -1.96
C ILE A 133 6.92 -4.99 -0.84
N ILE A 134 5.86 -4.21 -1.02
CA ILE A 134 5.28 -3.34 0.02
C ILE A 134 4.84 -4.17 1.24
N PHE A 135 4.14 -5.28 1.03
CA PHE A 135 3.72 -6.16 2.13
C PHE A 135 4.90 -6.84 2.83
N CYS A 136 5.95 -7.22 2.11
CA CYS A 136 7.22 -7.64 2.73
C CYS A 136 7.85 -6.50 3.56
N GLY A 137 7.80 -5.26 3.07
CA GLY A 137 8.19 -4.08 3.82
C GLY A 137 7.41 -3.94 5.14
N TYR A 138 6.10 -4.20 5.13
CA TYR A 138 5.29 -4.23 6.35
C TYR A 138 5.68 -5.33 7.34
N VAL A 139 6.09 -6.50 6.84
CA VAL A 139 6.62 -7.57 7.70
C VAL A 139 7.90 -7.12 8.41
N VAL A 140 8.83 -6.52 7.66
CA VAL A 140 10.07 -5.96 8.22
C VAL A 140 9.76 -4.84 9.22
N TRP A 141 8.82 -3.95 8.88
CA TRP A 141 8.36 -2.89 9.75
C TRP A 141 7.82 -3.41 11.09
N ASP A 142 6.96 -4.41 11.04
CA ASP A 142 6.39 -5.05 12.22
C ASP A 142 7.47 -5.73 13.07
N ALA A 143 8.47 -6.35 12.44
CA ALA A 143 9.62 -6.91 13.14
C ALA A 143 10.43 -5.79 13.84
N LEU A 144 10.82 -4.73 13.15
CA LEU A 144 11.60 -3.63 13.72
C LEU A 144 10.89 -2.94 14.90
N THR A 145 9.56 -2.82 14.83
CA THR A 145 8.78 -2.12 15.86
C THR A 145 8.41 -3.00 17.06
N LYS A 146 8.28 -4.32 16.88
CA LYS A 146 7.73 -5.23 17.90
C LYS A 146 8.71 -6.30 18.40
N LEU A 147 9.70 -6.70 17.61
CA LEU A 147 10.65 -7.75 17.97
C LEU A 147 11.46 -7.34 19.21
N GLY A 148 11.57 -8.25 20.18
CA GLY A 148 12.23 -8.00 21.46
C GLY A 148 11.45 -7.15 22.47
N ARG A 149 10.31 -6.57 22.09
CA ARG A 149 9.45 -5.76 23.01
C ARG A 149 8.20 -6.48 23.46
N LEU A 150 7.74 -7.46 22.70
CA LEU A 150 6.55 -8.26 23.01
C LEU A 150 6.95 -9.72 23.22
N PRO A 151 6.28 -10.45 24.13
CA PRO A 151 6.42 -11.89 24.21
C PRO A 151 5.97 -12.55 22.90
N CYS A 152 6.61 -13.67 22.54
CA CYS A 152 6.44 -14.33 21.24
C CYS A 152 4.96 -14.55 20.84
N HIS A 153 4.12 -14.99 21.78
CA HIS A 153 2.68 -15.21 21.52
C HIS A 153 1.95 -13.91 21.11
N ARG A 154 2.24 -12.76 21.75
CA ARG A 154 1.63 -11.46 21.38
C ARG A 154 2.20 -10.88 20.10
N PHE A 155 3.46 -11.21 19.80
CA PHE A 155 4.05 -10.83 18.52
C PHE A 155 3.30 -11.54 17.38
N LEU A 156 3.16 -12.86 17.46
CA LEU A 156 2.52 -13.65 16.41
C LEU A 156 1.06 -13.26 16.19
N THR A 157 0.29 -13.06 17.26
CA THR A 157 -1.12 -12.63 17.16
C THR A 157 -1.30 -11.24 16.56
N ARG A 158 -0.26 -10.39 16.56
CA ARG A 158 -0.29 -9.05 15.93
C ARG A 158 0.26 -9.02 14.51
N THR A 159 1.11 -9.97 14.13
CA THR A 159 1.79 -9.95 12.82
C THR A 159 1.21 -10.94 11.81
N TRP A 160 0.45 -11.96 12.24
CA TRP A 160 -0.07 -13.01 11.35
C TRP A 160 -0.84 -12.45 10.13
N ILE A 161 -1.64 -11.40 10.31
CA ILE A 161 -2.41 -10.83 9.18
C ILE A 161 -1.51 -10.25 8.10
N THR A 162 -0.35 -9.69 8.49
CA THR A 162 0.61 -9.15 7.53
C THR A 162 1.17 -10.28 6.68
N TRP A 163 1.55 -11.40 7.30
CA TRP A 163 1.99 -12.61 6.60
C TRP A 163 0.93 -13.18 5.67
N VAL A 164 -0.33 -13.24 6.11
CA VAL A 164 -1.44 -13.73 5.27
C VAL A 164 -1.63 -12.83 4.05
N CYS A 165 -1.67 -11.51 4.21
CA CYS A 165 -1.78 -10.59 3.08
C CYS A 165 -0.55 -10.64 2.16
N THR A 166 0.66 -10.79 2.70
CA THR A 166 1.87 -11.00 1.88
C THR A 166 1.75 -12.26 1.04
N LEU A 167 1.30 -13.38 1.63
CA LEU A 167 1.11 -14.64 0.91
C LEU A 167 0.01 -14.51 -0.16
N LEU A 168 -1.11 -13.86 0.16
CA LEU A 168 -2.18 -13.61 -0.81
C LEU A 168 -1.69 -12.75 -1.98
N CYS A 169 -0.89 -11.70 -1.74
CA CYS A 169 -0.29 -10.92 -2.81
C CYS A 169 0.69 -11.74 -3.66
N LEU A 170 1.51 -12.59 -3.04
CA LEU A 170 2.43 -13.48 -3.76
C LEU A 170 1.68 -14.48 -4.65
N VAL A 171 0.61 -15.07 -4.14
CA VAL A 171 -0.28 -15.96 -4.89
C VAL A 171 -0.94 -15.21 -6.05
N THR A 172 -1.49 -14.03 -5.78
CA THR A 172 -2.08 -13.18 -6.82
C THR A 172 -1.06 -12.81 -7.91
N TYR A 173 0.19 -12.50 -7.54
CA TYR A 173 1.28 -12.26 -8.47
C TYR A 173 1.56 -13.47 -9.39
N THR A 174 1.59 -14.69 -8.85
CA THR A 174 1.87 -15.88 -9.70
C THR A 174 0.75 -16.16 -10.71
N TYR A 175 -0.50 -15.85 -10.37
CA TYR A 175 -1.64 -16.05 -11.27
C TYR A 175 -1.87 -14.89 -12.25
N ILE A 176 -1.55 -13.65 -11.87
CA ILE A 176 -1.70 -12.46 -12.74
C ILE A 176 -0.77 -12.47 -13.95
N ALA A 177 0.32 -13.24 -13.94
CA ALA A 177 1.25 -13.31 -15.07
C ALA A 177 0.59 -13.65 -16.43
N CYS A 178 -0.62 -14.22 -16.41
CA CYS A 178 -1.42 -14.54 -17.59
C CYS A 178 -2.42 -13.44 -17.99
N ALA A 179 -2.74 -12.47 -17.13
CA ALA A 179 -3.73 -11.43 -17.35
C ALA A 179 -3.16 -10.25 -18.15
N ARG A 180 -3.27 -10.30 -19.48
CA ARG A 180 -2.84 -9.22 -20.39
C ARG A 180 -3.98 -8.43 -21.02
N SER A 181 -5.22 -8.76 -20.69
CA SER A 181 -6.41 -8.07 -21.18
C SER A 181 -6.72 -6.87 -20.28
N ILE A 182 -7.36 -5.84 -20.85
CA ILE A 182 -7.85 -4.66 -20.10
C ILE A 182 -8.70 -5.10 -18.90
N ALA A 183 -9.65 -6.01 -19.13
CA ALA A 183 -10.50 -6.55 -18.07
C ALA A 183 -9.69 -7.32 -17.02
N GLY A 184 -8.68 -8.09 -17.44
CA GLY A 184 -7.82 -8.83 -16.53
C GLY A 184 -7.01 -7.93 -15.59
N VAL A 185 -6.48 -6.82 -16.10
CA VAL A 185 -5.76 -5.82 -15.29
C VAL A 185 -6.68 -5.14 -14.29
N VAL A 186 -7.86 -4.69 -14.72
CA VAL A 186 -8.84 -4.07 -13.80
C VAL A 186 -9.30 -5.05 -12.72
N VAL A 187 -9.53 -6.32 -13.07
CA VAL A 187 -9.89 -7.34 -12.08
C VAL A 187 -8.72 -7.59 -11.12
N ALA A 188 -7.48 -7.66 -11.61
CA ALA A 188 -6.29 -7.78 -10.78
C ALA A 188 -6.17 -6.63 -9.78
N ASP A 189 -6.35 -5.38 -10.22
CA ASP A 189 -6.39 -4.20 -9.35
C ASP A 189 -7.44 -4.32 -8.25
N VAL A 190 -8.65 -4.78 -8.60
CA VAL A 190 -9.75 -5.00 -7.63
C VAL A 190 -9.38 -6.07 -6.60
N VAL A 191 -8.72 -7.15 -7.03
CA VAL A 191 -8.24 -8.20 -6.11
C VAL A 191 -7.18 -7.64 -5.16
N LEU A 192 -6.19 -6.94 -5.69
CA LEU A 192 -5.12 -6.30 -4.91
C LEU A 192 -5.69 -5.27 -3.93
N LEU A 193 -6.68 -4.48 -4.36
CA LEU A 193 -7.40 -3.52 -3.53
C LEU A 193 -8.12 -4.22 -2.37
N GLY A 194 -8.78 -5.36 -2.63
CA GLY A 194 -9.42 -6.18 -1.59
C GLY A 194 -8.43 -6.66 -0.53
N ILE A 195 -7.23 -7.07 -0.94
CA ILE A 195 -6.15 -7.47 -0.02
C ILE A 195 -5.72 -6.28 0.86
N VAL A 196 -5.55 -5.08 0.28
CA VAL A 196 -5.15 -3.86 1.00
C VAL A 196 -6.23 -3.45 2.01
N ILE A 197 -7.50 -3.44 1.60
CA ILE A 197 -8.62 -3.11 2.48
C ILE A 197 -8.72 -4.10 3.64
N THR A 198 -8.59 -5.40 3.35
CA THR A 198 -8.58 -6.46 4.36
C THR A 198 -7.46 -6.25 5.37
N PHE A 199 -6.23 -6.02 4.90
CA PHE A 199 -5.09 -5.72 5.76
C PHE A 199 -5.37 -4.56 6.70
N ARG A 200 -5.94 -3.47 6.17
CA ARG A 200 -6.25 -2.26 6.95
C ARG A 200 -7.33 -2.50 7.99
N ALA A 201 -8.44 -3.14 7.61
CA ALA A 201 -9.53 -3.45 8.52
C ALA A 201 -9.05 -4.23 9.75
N PHE A 202 -8.17 -5.22 9.56
CA PHE A 202 -7.58 -5.97 10.67
C PHE A 202 -6.59 -5.16 11.50
N LYS A 203 -5.76 -4.30 10.88
CA LYS A 203 -4.85 -3.43 11.63
C LYS A 203 -5.62 -2.43 12.50
N ASP A 204 -6.74 -1.92 12.00
CA ASP A 204 -7.61 -1.01 12.75
C ASP A 204 -8.33 -1.75 13.90
N GLU A 205 -8.81 -2.97 13.69
CA GLU A 205 -9.36 -3.84 14.75
C GLU A 205 -8.33 -4.12 15.86
N GLN A 206 -7.08 -4.42 15.50
CA GLN A 206 -6.00 -4.62 16.48
C GLN A 206 -5.64 -3.35 17.28
N SER A 207 -5.94 -2.17 16.72
CA SER A 207 -5.74 -0.88 17.37
C SER A 207 -6.93 -0.44 18.23
N GLY A 208 -8.05 -1.18 18.18
CA GLY A 208 -9.28 -0.88 18.91
C GLY A 208 -10.15 0.20 18.27
N ILE A 209 -9.93 0.51 16.98
CA ILE A 209 -10.65 1.58 16.26
C ILE A 209 -11.93 1.05 15.59
N CYS A 210 -11.98 -0.23 15.19
CA CYS A 210 -13.11 -0.81 14.44
C CYS A 210 -13.87 -1.89 15.22
N VAL A 211 -15.12 -2.14 14.79
CA VAL A 211 -16.00 -3.18 15.33
C VAL A 211 -15.42 -4.56 15.00
N PRO A 212 -15.30 -5.47 15.99
CA PRO A 212 -14.85 -6.83 15.72
C PRO A 212 -15.81 -7.49 14.73
N ARG A 213 -15.26 -8.14 13.68
CA ARG A 213 -15.90 -8.91 12.57
C ARG A 213 -15.80 -8.28 11.18
N VAL A 214 -15.55 -6.98 11.02
CA VAL A 214 -15.41 -6.38 9.68
C VAL A 214 -14.19 -6.95 8.95
N GLY A 215 -13.06 -7.08 9.65
CA GLY A 215 -11.84 -7.65 9.07
C GLY A 215 -12.05 -9.08 8.57
N LEU A 216 -12.69 -9.93 9.36
CA LEU A 216 -12.95 -11.33 8.99
C LEU A 216 -13.84 -11.43 7.74
N ALA A 217 -14.90 -10.62 7.64
CA ALA A 217 -15.74 -10.58 6.46
C ALA A 217 -14.96 -10.15 5.21
N CYS A 218 -14.15 -9.09 5.31
CA CYS A 218 -13.27 -8.65 4.22
C CYS A 218 -12.29 -9.74 3.78
N LEU A 219 -11.70 -10.47 4.73
CA LEU A 219 -10.79 -11.57 4.41
C LEU A 219 -11.50 -12.73 3.71
N MET A 220 -12.67 -13.14 4.17
CA MET A 220 -13.43 -14.21 3.50
C MET A 220 -13.75 -13.83 2.05
N VAL A 221 -14.26 -12.60 1.83
CA VAL A 221 -14.55 -12.10 0.49
C VAL A 221 -13.28 -12.07 -0.36
N THR A 222 -12.19 -11.53 0.18
CA THR A 222 -10.92 -11.43 -0.56
C THR A 222 -10.37 -12.80 -0.93
N VAL A 223 -10.38 -13.77 -0.02
CA VAL A 223 -9.92 -15.13 -0.28
C VAL A 223 -10.77 -15.79 -1.36
N VAL A 224 -12.10 -15.66 -1.29
CA VAL A 224 -13.00 -16.20 -2.32
C VAL A 224 -12.71 -15.58 -3.68
N VAL A 225 -12.52 -14.25 -3.75
CA VAL A 225 -12.18 -13.55 -4.99
C VAL A 225 -10.84 -13.99 -5.54
N VAL A 226 -9.80 -14.13 -4.70
CA VAL A 226 -8.47 -14.60 -5.10
C VAL A 226 -8.54 -16.04 -5.63
N ILE A 227 -9.26 -16.94 -4.94
CA ILE A 227 -9.41 -18.33 -5.39
C ILE A 227 -10.17 -18.39 -6.71
N PHE A 228 -11.28 -17.67 -6.83
CA PHE A 228 -12.06 -17.61 -8.07
C PHE A 228 -11.18 -17.11 -9.22
N PHE A 229 -10.43 -16.04 -8.99
CA PHE A 229 -9.50 -15.50 -9.99
C PHE A 229 -8.44 -16.53 -10.40
N ALA A 230 -7.79 -17.19 -9.43
CA ALA A 230 -6.79 -18.22 -9.69
C ALA A 230 -7.35 -19.38 -10.52
N VAL A 231 -8.59 -19.82 -10.25
CA VAL A 231 -9.23 -20.91 -11.00
C VAL A 231 -9.57 -20.48 -12.42
N PHE A 232 -10.17 -19.31 -12.62
CA PHE A 232 -10.61 -18.89 -13.96
C PHE A 232 -9.46 -18.51 -14.89
N TYR A 233 -8.33 -18.04 -14.36
CA TYR A 233 -7.16 -17.66 -15.16
C TYR A 233 -6.12 -18.78 -15.33
N SER A 234 -6.31 -19.93 -14.68
CA SER A 234 -5.47 -21.12 -14.88
C SER A 234 -6.03 -22.12 -15.89
N MET A 235 -7.27 -21.92 -16.35
CA MET A 235 -7.91 -22.67 -17.45
C MET A 235 -7.65 -22.00 -18.80
#